data_AF-A0A252F4X2-F1
#
_entry.id   AF-A0A252F4X2-F1
#
_cell.length_a   1.000
_cell.length_b   1.000
_cell.length_c   1.000
_cell.angle_alpha   90.00
_cell.angle_beta   90.00
_cell.angle_gamma   90.00
#
_symmetry.space_group_name_H-M   'P 1'
#
loop_
_entity.id
_entity.type
_entity.pdbx_description
1 polymer ?
#
loop_
_entity_poly.entity_id
_entity_poly.type
_entity_poly.pdbx_seq_one_letter_code
_entity_poly.pdbx_strand_id
1 'polypeptide(L)' 'MEDTQAPPIGTKGTVIGIDDTGSLMVHWDNGSELNVLYGIDRCRIITE' A
#
# COMPACT_ATOMS: atom_id res chain seq x y z
N MET A 1 -0.89 1.02 12.98
CA MET A 1 -2.05 1.61 12.28
C MET A 1 -3.26 0.81 12.74
N GLU A 2 -4.27 1.47 13.30
CA GLU A 2 -5.53 0.83 13.74
C GLU A 2 -6.65 1.08 12.72
N ASP A 3 -6.32 1.00 11.43
CA ASP A 3 -7.30 1.11 10.37
C ASP A 3 -7.88 -0.29 10.08
N THR A 4 -9.19 -0.42 10.19
CA THR A 4 -9.91 -1.69 9.96
C THR A 4 -9.82 -2.16 8.51
N GLN A 5 -9.65 -1.23 7.57
CA GLN A 5 -9.54 -1.53 6.14
C GLN A 5 -8.10 -1.78 5.69
N ALA A 6 -7.11 -1.56 6.56
CA ALA A 6 -5.73 -1.83 6.23
C ALA A 6 -5.49 -3.31 5.93
N PRO A 7 -4.70 -3.63 4.90
CA PRO A 7 -4.20 -4.98 4.70
C PRO A 7 -3.51 -5.49 5.99
N PRO A 8 -3.75 -6.74 6.41
CA PRO A 8 -3.08 -7.32 7.57
C PRO A 8 -1.55 -7.24 7.47
N ILE A 9 -0.87 -7.16 8.62
CA ILE A 9 0.60 -7.13 8.65
C ILE A 9 1.16 -8.38 7.96
N GLY A 10 2.13 -8.16 7.07
CA GLY A 10 2.76 -9.22 6.27
C GLY A 10 2.05 -9.50 4.95
N THR A 11 0.93 -8.83 4.66
CA THR A 11 0.30 -8.89 3.33
C THR A 11 1.28 -8.35 2.29
N LYS A 12 1.41 -9.08 1.19
CA LYS A 12 2.23 -8.72 0.04
C LYS A 12 1.34 -8.23 -1.09
N GLY A 13 1.91 -7.40 -1.96
CA GLY A 13 1.23 -6.89 -3.12
C GLY A 13 2.22 -6.35 -4.12
N THR A 14 1.77 -6.20 -5.35
CA THR A 14 2.55 -5.63 -6.45
C THR A 14 2.13 -4.18 -6.67
N VAL A 15 3.09 -3.26 -6.67
CA VAL A 15 2.81 -1.87 -7.07
C VAL A 15 2.53 -1.85 -8.57
N ILE A 16 1.36 -1.36 -8.96
CA ILE A 16 0.90 -1.34 -10.36
C ILE A 16 0.96 0.05 -10.98
N GLY A 17 1.17 1.10 -10.18
CA GLY A 17 1.27 2.45 -10.69
C GLY A 17 1.17 3.51 -9.60
N ILE A 18 1.04 4.75 -10.04
CA ILE A 18 0.78 5.93 -9.22
C ILE A 18 -0.46 6.60 -9.83
N ASP A 19 -1.44 6.95 -9.00
CA ASP A 19 -2.64 7.67 -9.46
C ASP A 19 -2.39 9.19 -9.58
N ASP A 20 -3.38 9.94 -10.07
CA ASP A 20 -3.30 11.39 -10.29
C ASP A 20 -3.21 12.21 -8.99
N THR A 21 -3.55 11.59 -7.85
CA THR A 21 -3.37 12.18 -6.51
C THR A 21 -1.97 11.91 -5.93
N GLY A 22 -1.18 11.05 -6.58
CA GLY A 22 0.16 10.67 -6.14
C GLY A 22 0.21 9.47 -5.20
N SER A 23 -0.87 8.70 -5.09
CA SER A 23 -0.90 7.50 -4.24
C SER A 23 -0.30 6.31 -4.97
N LEU A 24 0.41 5.43 -4.25
CA LEU A 24 0.89 4.17 -4.82
C LEU A 24 -0.26 3.19 -4.91
N MET A 25 -0.59 2.79 -6.13
CA MET A 25 -1.58 1.77 -6.40
C MET A 25 -0.96 0.40 -6.17
N VAL A 26 -1.56 -0.39 -5.28
CA VAL A 26 -1.05 -1.72 -4.93
C VAL A 26 -2.14 -2.77 -5.18
N HIS A 27 -1.83 -3.73 -6.02
CA HIS A 27 -2.64 -4.94 -6.13
C HIS A 27 -2.18 -5.90 -5.03
N TRP A 28 -2.95 -5.97 -3.94
CA TRP A 28 -2.66 -6.85 -2.80
C TRP A 28 -3.07 -8.29 -3.10
N ASP A 29 -2.22 -9.24 -2.73
CA ASP A 29 -2.42 -10.67 -3.03
C ASP A 29 -3.65 -11.26 -2.32
N ASN A 30 -4.11 -10.62 -1.24
CA ASN A 30 -5.31 -11.00 -0.49
C ASN A 30 -6.60 -10.36 -1.02
N GLY A 31 -6.54 -9.54 -2.07
CA GLY A 31 -7.69 -8.82 -2.62
C GLY A 31 -8.06 -7.54 -1.89
N SER A 32 -7.25 -7.04 -0.96
CA SER A 32 -7.44 -5.68 -0.41
C SER A 32 -7.29 -4.62 -1.51
N GLU A 33 -7.98 -3.48 -1.34
CA GLU A 33 -8.08 -2.43 -2.37
C GLU A 33 -7.47 -1.08 -1.95
N LEU A 34 -6.99 -0.93 -0.72
CA LEU A 34 -6.40 0.33 -0.26
C LEU A 34 -5.04 0.62 -0.90
N ASN A 35 -4.87 1.86 -1.35
CA ASN A 35 -3.60 2.39 -1.84
C ASN A 35 -2.74 2.91 -0.68
N VAL A 36 -1.45 3.12 -0.95
CA VAL A 36 -0.54 3.78 0.00
C VAL A 36 -0.52 5.27 -0.31
N LEU A 37 -1.03 6.08 0.62
CA LEU A 37 -1.29 7.51 0.42
C LEU A 37 -0.07 8.37 0.75
N TYR A 38 0.28 9.29 -0.14
CA TYR A 38 1.37 10.23 0.08
C TYR A 38 1.06 11.19 1.24
N GLY A 39 2.02 11.36 2.15
CA GLY A 39 1.90 12.24 3.32
C GLY A 39 1.10 11.66 4.50
N ILE A 40 0.39 10.56 4.30
CA ILE A 40 -0.33 9.83 5.36
C ILE A 40 0.45 8.57 5.75
N ASP A 41 0.82 7.77 4.75
CA ASP A 41 1.54 6.52 4.94
C ASP A 41 3.06 6.67 4.82
N ARG A 42 3.79 5.66 5.27
CA ARG A 42 5.26 5.58 5.15
C ARG A 42 5.65 4.34 4.36
N CYS A 43 6.27 4.57 3.21
CA CYS A 43 6.91 3.51 2.42
C CYS A 43 8.44 3.58 2.59
N ARG A 44 9.09 2.41 2.64
CA ARG A 44 10.55 2.30 2.73
C ARG A 44 11.04 1.20 1.80
N ILE A 45 12.12 1.48 1.08
CA ILE A 45 12.88 0.47 0.36
C ILE A 45 13.67 -0.32 1.40
N ILE A 46 13.53 -1.63 1.39
CA ILE A 46 14.33 -2.54 2.22
C ILE A 46 15.44 -3.08 1.33
N THR A 47 16.69 -2.83 1.72
CA THR A 47 17.86 -3.50 1.14
C THR A 47 18.22 -4.70 2.01
N GLU A 48 18.87 -5.70 1.43
CA GLU A 48 19.49 -6.80 2.21
C GLU A 48 20.58 -6.29 3.17
#